data_AF-A0A4U0Z0B3-F1
#
_entry.id   AF-A0A4U0Z0B3-F1
#
_cell.length_a   1.000
_cell.length_b   1.000
_cell.length_c   1.000
_cell.angle_alpha   90.00
_cell.angle_beta   90.00
_cell.angle_gamma   90.00
#
_symmetry.space_group_name_H-M   'P 1'
#
loop_
_entity.id
_entity.type
_entity.pdbx_description
1 polymer ?
#
loop_
_entity_poly.entity_id
_entity_poly.type
_entity_poly.pdbx_seq_one_letter_code
_entity_poly.pdbx_strand_id
1 'polypeptide(L)' 'MQDAFLNHVRKAKVPVTIFLINGVKLQGVITWFDNFCVLLR' A
#
# COMPACT_ATOMS: atom_id res chain seq x y z
N MET A 1 -9.75 6.72 8.42
CA MET A 1 -10.06 6.47 6.99
C MET A 1 -8.93 5.72 6.29
N GLN A 2 -7.69 6.20 6.37
CA GLN A 2 -6.51 5.54 5.79
C GLN A 2 -6.33 4.09 6.27
N ASP A 3 -6.30 3.85 7.58
CA ASP A 3 -6.07 2.50 8.13
C ASP A 3 -7.16 1.50 7.70
N ALA A 4 -8.41 1.95 7.62
CA ALA A 4 -9.52 1.12 7.16
C ALA A 4 -9.35 0.74 5.68
N PHE A 5 -8.97 1.69 4.84
CA PHE A 5 -8.67 1.46 3.43
C PHE A 5 -7.47 0.52 3.24
N LEU A 6 -6.33 0.83 3.88
CA LEU A 6 -5.11 0.01 3.78
C LEU A 6 -5.33 -1.41 4.32
N ASN A 7 -6.10 -1.57 5.40
CA ASN A 7 -6.47 -2.89 5.89
C ASN A 7 -7.38 -3.65 4.94
N HIS A 8 -8.35 -2.99 4.30
CA HIS A 8 -9.21 -3.63 3.31
C HIS A 8 -8.39 -4.15 2.13
N VAL A 9 -7.55 -3.29 1.54
CA VAL A 9 -6.63 -3.60 0.43
C VAL A 9 -5.68 -4.75 0.79
N ARG A 10 -5.03 -4.67 1.96
CA ARG A 10 -4.11 -5.71 2.46
C ARG A 10 -4.80 -7.06 2.65
N LYS A 11 -5.97 -7.08 3.31
CA LYS A 11 -6.73 -8.32 3.57
C LYS A 11 -7.22 -8.97 2.28
N ALA A 12 -7.69 -8.18 1.32
CA ALA A 12 -8.14 -8.65 0.02
C ALA A 12 -6.99 -8.93 -0.97
N LYS A 13 -5.73 -8.67 -0.59
CA LYS A 13 -4.54 -8.82 -1.42
C LYS A 13 -4.68 -8.13 -2.79
N VAL A 14 -5.33 -6.96 -2.80
CA VAL A 14 -5.58 -6.21 -4.03
C VAL A 14 -4.24 -5.70 -4.58
N PRO A 15 -3.91 -5.93 -5.85
CA PRO A 15 -2.74 -5.32 -6.49
C PRO A 15 -2.89 -3.79 -6.52
N VAL A 16 -1.86 -3.08 -6.07
CA VAL A 16 -1.84 -1.61 -6.03
C VAL A 16 -0.67 -1.06 -6.85
N THR A 17 -0.84 0.19 -7.31
CA THR A 17 0.25 1.01 -7.81
C THR A 17 0.42 2.22 -6.89
N ILE A 18 1.61 2.38 -6.31
CA ILE A 18 1.97 3.50 -5.44
C ILE A 18 2.85 4.47 -6.23
N PHE A 19 2.47 5.74 -6.24
CA PHE A 19 3.25 6.81 -6.87
C PHE A 19 3.99 7.58 -5.79
N LEU A 20 5.32 7.58 -5.87
CA LEU A 20 6.16 8.42 -5.03
C LEU A 20 6.17 9.85 -5.55
N ILE A 21 6.42 10.82 -4.66
CA ILE A 21 6.44 12.25 -5.00
C ILE A 21 7.46 12.61 -6.08
N ASN A 22 8.52 11.80 -6.24
CA ASN A 22 9.53 11.96 -7.29
C ASN A 22 9.10 11.34 -8.65
N GLY A 23 7.88 10.81 -8.75
CA GLY A 23 7.35 10.20 -9.96
C GLY A 23 7.64 8.71 -10.14
N VAL A 24 8.42 8.08 -9.25
CA VAL A 24 8.64 6.63 -9.31
C VAL A 24 7.35 5.88 -9.00
N LYS A 25 7.04 4.88 -9.83
CA LYS A 25 5.91 3.96 -9.62
C LYS A 25 6.38 2.65 -8.99
N LEU A 26 5.70 2.21 -7.94
CA LEU A 26 5.87 0.90 -7.32
C LEU A 26 4.60 0.09 -7.51
N GLN A 27 4.74 -1.19 -7.86
CA GLN A 27 3.62 -2.10 -8.06
C GLN A 27 3.78 -3.32 -7.17
N GLY A 28 2.68 -3.79 -6.59
CA GLY A 28 2.69 -4.97 -5.73
C GLY A 28 1.44 -5.07 -4.87
N VAL A 29 1.51 -5.89 -3.82
CA VAL A 29 0.45 -6.07 -2.82
C VAL A 29 0.95 -5.58 -1.48
N ILE A 30 0.10 -4.84 -0.75
CA ILE A 30 0.41 -4.41 0.61
C ILE A 30 0.39 -5.63 1.52
N THR A 31 1.50 -5.93 2.18
CA THR A 31 1.59 -7.03 3.16
C THR A 31 1.50 -6.54 4.60
N TRP A 32 1.94 -5.31 4.87
CA TRP A 32 1.92 -4.68 6.19
C TRP A 32 1.99 -3.14 6.08
N PHE A 33 1.57 -2.42 7.12
CA PHE A 33 1.73 -0.97 7.22
C PHE A 33 1.65 -0.51 8.68
N ASP A 34 2.18 0.69 8.93
CA ASP A 34 1.99 1.47 10.16
C ASP A 34 1.73 2.95 9.83
N ASN A 35 1.91 3.83 10.82
CA ASN A 35 1.68 5.27 10.68
C ASN A 35 2.63 5.98 9.71
N PHE A 36 3.79 5.39 9.38
CA PHE A 36 4.85 6.03 8.60
C PHE A 36 5.21 5.28 7.32
N CYS A 37 5.04 3.96 7.30
CA CYS A 37 5.57 3.10 6.26
C CYS A 37 4.55 2.05 5.79
N VAL A 38 4.75 1.59 4.55
CA VAL A 38 4.01 0.48 3.94
C VAL A 38 5.01 -0.55 3.43
N LEU A 39 4.77 -1.82 3.71
CA LEU A 39 5.52 -2.93 3.15
C LEU A 39 4.79 -3.47 1.91
N LEU A 40 5.46 -3.40 0.76
CA LEU A 40 4.98 -3.84 -0.54
C LEU A 40 5.73 -5.11 -0.98
N ARG A 41 5.01 -6.09 -1.53
CA ARG A 41 5.57 -7.31 -2.13
C ARG A 41 5.15 -7.47 -3.58
#